data_AF-A0A959NVK5-F1
#
_entry.id   AF-A0A959NVK5-F1
#
_cell.length_a   1.000
_cell.length_b   1.000
_cell.length_c   1.000
_cell.angle_alpha   90.00
_cell.angle_beta   90.00
_cell.angle_gamma   90.00
#
_symmetry.space_group_name_H-M   'P 1'
#
loop_
_entity.id
_entity.type
_entity.pdbx_description
1 polymer ?
#
loop_
_entity_poly.entity_id
_entity_poly.type
_entity_poly.pdbx_seq_one_letter_code
_entity_poly.pdbx_strand_id
1 'polypeptide(L)'
;MRKLLQIFRDDNRISQIRFNIPTFSNEIQNLKLIFSKRHFNKRVILFYERHKFKPNKKVIEYYTNTRLESYSEMKIVNNKKITKTFSSKGIAFAKETIKYNSNGSIFSISNRVENMDGTTTKSKNIINQN
;
A
#
# COMPACT_ATOMS: atom_id res chain seq x y z
N MET A 1 -14.09 14.53 5.98
CA MET A 1 -12.80 14.54 6.72
C MET A 1 -12.35 13.11 7.00
N ARG A 2 -11.15 12.70 6.57
CA ARG A 2 -10.58 11.40 7.00
C ARG A 2 -10.16 11.50 8.46
N LYS A 3 -10.54 10.54 9.31
CA LYS A 3 -10.10 10.49 10.72
C LYS A 3 -8.57 10.37 10.78
N LEU A 4 -7.92 11.23 11.55
CA LEU A 4 -6.47 11.22 11.80
C LEU A 4 -6.02 9.96 12.56
N LEU A 5 -6.92 9.42 13.39
CA LEU A 5 -6.69 8.27 14.26
C LEU A 5 -7.83 7.25 14.12
N GLN A 6 -7.49 5.97 14.03
CA GLN A 6 -8.43 4.86 14.11
C GLN A 6 -7.93 3.84 15.13
N ILE A 7 -8.82 3.35 15.98
CA ILE A 7 -8.52 2.35 17.01
C ILE A 7 -9.38 1.11 16.69
N PHE A 8 -8.72 -0.04 16.58
CA PHE A 8 -9.35 -1.34 16.38
C PHE A 8 -9.28 -2.12 17.68
N ARG A 9 -10.33 -2.88 17.96
CA ARG A 9 -10.45 -3.70 19.15
C ARG A 9 -10.81 -5.12 18.79
N ASP A 10 -10.13 -6.07 19.41
CA ASP A 10 -10.45 -7.50 19.40
C ASP A 10 -10.74 -7.91 20.84
N ASP A 11 -11.85 -8.60 21.08
CA ASP A 11 -12.31 -8.99 22.43
C ASP A 11 -12.31 -7.82 23.45
N ASN A 12 -12.82 -6.66 23.02
CA ASN A 12 -12.83 -5.39 23.77
C ASN A 12 -11.45 -4.80 24.12
N ARG A 13 -10.35 -5.44 23.71
CA ARG A 13 -8.97 -4.96 23.91
C ARG A 13 -8.47 -4.25 22.66
N ILE A 14 -7.68 -3.19 22.83
CA ILE A 14 -7.09 -2.47 21.69
C ILE A 14 -6.06 -3.39 21.01
N SER A 15 -6.27 -3.68 19.73
CA SER A 15 -5.39 -4.53 18.93
C SER A 15 -4.59 -3.75 17.89
N GLN A 16 -5.15 -2.66 17.34
CA GLN A 16 -4.46 -1.82 16.38
C GLN A 16 -4.80 -0.34 16.56
N ILE A 17 -3.79 0.52 16.35
CA ILE A 17 -3.95 1.95 16.23
C ILE A 17 -3.41 2.36 14.85
N ARG A 18 -4.23 3.00 14.02
CA ARG A 18 -3.83 3.51 12.69
C ARG A 18 -3.84 5.02 12.71
N PHE A 19 -2.73 5.61 12.28
CA PHE A 19 -2.60 7.05 12.05
C PHE A 19 -2.69 7.30 10.56
N ASN A 20 -3.64 8.12 10.13
CA ASN A 20 -3.65 8.66 8.78
C ASN A 20 -2.97 10.02 8.83
N ILE A 21 -1.65 10.06 8.63
CA ILE A 21 -0.88 11.30 8.65
C ILE A 21 -1.03 11.94 7.26
N PRO A 22 -1.81 13.02 7.12
CA PRO A 22 -2.01 13.66 5.82
C PRO A 22 -0.67 14.16 5.31
N THR A 23 -0.32 13.86 4.06
CA THR A 23 0.90 14.31 3.38
C THR A 23 0.79 15.80 3.03
N PHE A 24 0.81 16.68 4.04
CA PHE A 24 0.82 18.12 3.81
C PHE A 24 1.74 18.79 4.83
N SER A 25 3.05 18.77 4.51
CA SER A 25 4.10 19.74 4.88
C SER A 25 5.45 19.03 5.04
N ASN A 26 6.56 19.76 4.83
CA ASN A 26 7.91 19.30 5.14
C ASN A 26 8.10 18.96 6.63
N GLU A 27 7.16 19.34 7.49
CA GLU A 27 7.19 19.13 8.95
C GLU A 27 6.99 17.66 9.33
N ILE A 28 6.40 16.84 8.46
CA ILE A 28 6.16 15.40 8.68
C ILE A 28 7.46 14.60 8.74
N GLN A 29 8.55 15.09 8.13
CA GLN A 29 9.86 14.42 8.19
C GLN A 29 10.39 14.27 9.62
N ASN A 30 9.85 15.04 10.57
CA ASN A 30 10.30 15.08 11.96
C ASN A 30 9.30 14.49 12.97
N LEU A 31 8.17 13.91 12.52
CA LEU A 31 7.21 13.31 13.45
C LEU A 31 7.78 12.04 14.08
N LYS A 32 7.90 12.05 15.41
CA LYS A 32 8.33 10.90 16.21
C LYS A 32 7.13 10.23 16.84
N LEU A 33 6.99 8.93 16.63
CA LEU A 33 6.06 8.10 17.38
C LEU A 33 6.77 7.56 18.61
N ILE A 34 6.40 8.04 19.80
CA ILE A 34 7.02 7.67 21.07
C ILE A 34 6.11 6.70 21.81
N PHE A 35 6.65 5.55 22.18
CA PHE A 35 5.94 4.53 22.97
C PHE A 35 6.49 4.51 24.39
N SER A 36 5.61 4.62 25.38
CA SER A 36 5.99 4.42 26.79
C SER A 36 6.16 2.93 27.09
N LYS A 37 7.38 2.51 27.44
CA LYS A 37 7.68 1.12 27.86
C LYS A 37 6.83 0.65 29.05
N ARG A 38 6.29 1.58 29.85
CA ARG A 38 5.47 1.26 31.03
C ARG A 38 4.13 0.60 30.69
N HIS A 39 3.58 0.87 29.51
CA HIS A 39 2.22 0.44 29.14
C HIS A 39 2.20 -0.64 28.05
N PHE A 40 3.31 -0.84 27.34
CA PHE A 40 3.44 -1.90 26.36
C PHE A 40 4.15 -3.11 26.98
N ASN A 41 3.37 -4.02 27.54
CA ASN A 41 3.86 -5.30 28.07
C ASN A 41 4.26 -6.30 26.96
N LYS A 42 4.12 -5.90 25.69
CA LYS A 42 4.50 -6.65 24.49
C LYS A 42 5.22 -5.72 23.51
N ARG A 43 6.10 -6.29 22.68
CA ARG A 43 6.79 -5.54 21.62
C ARG A 43 5.77 -4.95 20.64
N VAL A 44 5.88 -3.66 20.39
CA VAL A 44 5.09 -2.97 19.36
C VAL A 44 5.65 -3.34 17.98
N ILE A 45 4.78 -3.74 17.06
CA ILE A 45 5.11 -3.96 15.65
C ILE A 45 4.54 -2.77 14.86
N LEU A 46 5.40 -2.09 14.12
CA LEU A 46 5.01 -0.97 13.27
C LEU A 46 4.83 -1.42 11.83
N PHE A 47 3.76 -0.98 11.20
CA PHE A 47 3.54 -1.12 9.77
C PHE A 47 3.37 0.27 9.18
N TYR A 48 4.17 0.62 8.18
CA TYR A 48 4.00 1.89 7.47
C TYR A 48 4.40 1.77 6.01
N GLU A 49 3.91 2.72 5.23
CA GLU A 49 4.23 2.87 3.83
C GLU A 49 5.00 4.17 3.59
N ARG A 50 5.99 4.13 2.70
CA ARG A 50 6.72 5.32 2.24
C ARG A 50 6.45 5.56 0.76
N HIS A 51 5.95 6.74 0.44
CA HIS A 51 5.63 7.13 -0.92
C HIS A 51 6.79 7.95 -1.51
N LYS A 52 7.29 7.55 -2.68
CA LYS A 52 8.32 8.26 -3.45
C LYS A 52 7.76 8.56 -4.83
N PHE A 53 7.79 9.83 -5.22
CA PHE A 53 7.37 10.27 -6.56
C PHE A 53 8.60 10.48 -7.43
N LYS A 54 8.68 9.78 -8.55
CA LYS A 54 9.68 9.97 -9.62
C LYS A 54 8.96 10.48 -10.87
N PRO A 55 9.65 11.13 -11.83
CA PRO A 55 9.00 11.79 -12.98
C PRO A 55 7.96 10.93 -13.71
N ASN A 56 8.24 9.64 -13.91
CA ASN A 56 7.38 8.73 -14.68
C ASN A 56 6.81 7.56 -13.85
N LYS A 57 7.06 7.54 -12.53
CA LYS A 57 6.57 6.46 -11.66
C LYS A 57 6.42 6.89 -10.22
N LYS A 58 5.40 6.34 -9.56
CA LYS A 58 5.27 6.38 -8.10
C LYS A 58 5.78 5.06 -7.53
N VAL A 59 6.59 5.13 -6.48
CA VAL A 59 7.02 3.95 -5.72
C VAL A 59 6.40 4.02 -4.33
N ILE A 60 5.81 2.93 -3.86
CA ILE A 60 5.28 2.78 -2.51
C ILE A 60 6.04 1.63 -1.86
N GLU A 61 6.76 1.91 -0.78
CA GLU A 61 7.52 0.91 -0.02
C GLU A 61 6.76 0.54 1.24
N TYR A 62 6.68 -0.75 1.57
CA TYR A 62 5.96 -1.26 2.74
C TYR A 62 6.96 -1.83 3.75
N TYR A 63 6.87 -1.33 4.99
CA TYR A 63 7.81 -1.66 6.05
C TYR A 63 7.13 -2.34 7.23
N THR A 64 7.83 -3.30 7.83
CA THR A 64 7.58 -3.79 9.19
C THR A 64 8.73 -3.33 10.09
N ASN A 65 8.44 -2.46 11.05
CA ASN A 65 9.45 -1.72 11.80
C ASN A 65 10.43 -1.00 10.83
N THR A 66 11.72 -1.26 10.92
CA THR A 66 12.72 -0.66 10.01
C THR A 66 12.99 -1.51 8.77
N ARG A 67 12.38 -2.70 8.65
CA ARG A 67 12.64 -3.65 7.58
C ARG A 67 11.69 -3.44 6.41
N LEU A 68 12.23 -3.28 5.21
CA LEU A 68 11.46 -3.28 3.97
C LEU A 68 10.95 -4.71 3.71
N GLU A 69 9.65 -4.86 3.54
CA GLU A 69 9.01 -6.14 3.21
C GLU A 69 8.80 -6.28 1.70
N SER A 70 8.23 -5.25 1.08
CA SER A 70 7.92 -5.21 -0.34
C SER A 70 7.83 -3.76 -0.83
N TYR A 71 7.79 -3.57 -2.15
CA TYR A 71 7.51 -2.27 -2.75
C TYR A 71 6.69 -2.43 -4.03
N SER A 72 5.84 -1.44 -4.30
CA SER A 72 5.08 -1.34 -5.54
C SER A 72 5.58 -0.19 -6.40
N GLU A 73 5.76 -0.43 -7.68
CA GLU A 73 5.98 0.60 -8.68
C GLU A 73 4.73 0.78 -9.53
N MET A 74 4.24 2.01 -9.59
CA MET A 74 3.08 2.41 -10.37
C MET A 74 3.51 3.36 -11.48
N LYS A 75 3.05 3.09 -12.70
CA LYS A 75 3.19 3.99 -13.85
C LYS A 75 1.90 4.09 -14.63
N ILE A 76 1.71 5.21 -15.32
CA ILE A 76 0.58 5.44 -16.22
C ILE A 76 1.13 5.50 -17.65
N VAL A 77 0.61 4.66 -18.53
CA VAL A 77 1.00 4.60 -19.96
C VAL A 77 -0.25 4.27 -20.78
N ASN A 78 -0.54 5.06 -21.82
CA ASN A 78 -1.61 4.83 -22.80
C ASN A 78 -2.97 4.46 -22.17
N ASN A 79 -3.51 5.33 -21.29
CA ASN A 79 -4.76 5.11 -20.54
C ASN A 79 -4.76 3.81 -19.71
N LYS A 80 -3.59 3.37 -19.27
CA LYS A 80 -3.45 2.22 -18.35
C LYS A 80 -2.61 2.64 -17.16
N LYS A 81 -3.12 2.37 -15.96
CA LYS A 81 -2.34 2.37 -14.74
C LYS A 81 -1.83 0.95 -14.50
N ILE A 82 -0.53 0.80 -14.46
CA ILE A 82 0.14 -0.48 -14.22
C ILE A 82 0.87 -0.38 -12.89
N THR A 83 0.51 -1.25 -11.96
CA THR A 83 1.19 -1.40 -10.67
C THR A 83 1.87 -2.75 -10.64
N LYS A 84 3.18 -2.81 -10.38
CA LYS A 84 3.91 -4.05 -10.12
C LYS A 84 4.38 -4.05 -8.68
N THR A 85 4.22 -5.16 -7.96
CA THR A 85 4.70 -5.32 -6.60
C THR A 85 5.84 -6.34 -6.57
N PHE A 86 6.87 -5.99 -5.83
CA PHE A 86 8.13 -6.70 -5.72
C PHE A 86 8.43 -7.01 -4.26
N SER A 87 9.08 -8.13 -4.00
CA SER A 87 9.66 -8.41 -2.70
C SER A 87 10.77 -7.40 -2.38
N SER A 88 11.20 -7.35 -1.12
CA SER A 88 12.40 -6.59 -0.72
C SER A 88 13.68 -6.98 -1.47
N LYS A 89 13.70 -8.16 -2.11
CA LYS A 89 14.80 -8.64 -2.97
C LYS A 89 14.63 -8.27 -4.45
N GLY A 90 13.58 -7.52 -4.82
CA GLY A 90 13.31 -7.11 -6.20
C GLY A 90 12.62 -8.16 -7.07
N ILE A 91 12.09 -9.24 -6.49
CA ILE A 91 11.37 -10.28 -7.23
C ILE A 91 9.92 -9.85 -7.39
N ALA A 92 9.45 -9.67 -8.63
CA ALA A 92 8.06 -9.30 -8.90
C ALA A 92 7.13 -10.47 -8.60
N PHE A 93 6.14 -10.27 -7.73
CA PHE A 93 5.17 -11.31 -7.38
C PHE A 93 3.72 -10.88 -7.59
N ALA A 94 3.46 -9.59 -7.86
CA ALA A 94 2.11 -9.16 -8.24
C ALA A 94 2.13 -8.09 -9.32
N LYS A 95 1.07 -8.07 -10.13
CA LYS A 95 0.82 -7.05 -11.14
C LYS A 95 -0.66 -6.75 -11.23
N GLU A 96 -1.01 -5.48 -11.07
CA GLU A 96 -2.31 -4.93 -11.39
C GLU A 96 -2.22 -4.11 -12.68
N THR A 97 -3.25 -4.19 -13.52
CA THR A 97 -3.43 -3.29 -14.65
C THR A 97 -4.87 -2.81 -14.67
N ILE A 98 -5.04 -1.50 -14.49
CA ILE A 98 -6.30 -0.79 -14.62
C ILE A 98 -6.29 -0.10 -15.98
N LYS A 99 -7.28 -0.40 -16.82
CA LYS A 99 -7.50 0.29 -18.10
C LYS A 99 -8.62 1.29 -17.92
N TYR A 100 -8.46 2.47 -18.53
CA TYR A 100 -9.47 3.52 -18.54
C TYR A 100 -10.11 3.62 -19.93
N ASN A 101 -11.40 3.96 -19.99
CA ASN A 101 -12.10 4.31 -21.23
C ASN A 101 -11.71 5.73 -21.69
N SER A 102 -12.27 6.18 -22.83
CA SER A 102 -12.06 7.53 -23.37
C SER A 102 -12.43 8.64 -22.38
N ASN A 103 -13.39 8.38 -21.50
CA ASN A 103 -13.92 9.33 -20.53
C ASN A 103 -13.11 9.33 -19.21
N GLY A 104 -11.99 8.60 -19.15
CA GLY A 104 -11.15 8.50 -17.96
C GLY A 104 -11.70 7.59 -16.85
N SER A 105 -12.83 6.92 -17.07
CA SER A 105 -13.43 5.97 -16.13
C SER A 105 -12.80 4.58 -16.27
N ILE A 106 -12.82 3.80 -15.20
CA ILE A 106 -12.24 2.44 -15.21
C ILE A 106 -13.07 1.54 -16.13
N PHE A 107 -12.42 1.01 -17.16
CA PHE A 107 -12.99 0.03 -18.09
C PHE A 107 -12.73 -1.42 -17.64
N SER A 108 -11.54 -1.71 -17.14
CA SER A 108 -11.20 -3.06 -16.69
C SER A 108 -10.07 -3.07 -15.68
N ILE A 109 -10.11 -4.03 -14.77
CA ILE A 109 -9.04 -4.30 -13.80
C ILE A 109 -8.58 -5.74 -14.02
N SER A 110 -7.28 -5.95 -14.17
CA SER A 110 -6.69 -7.30 -14.24
C SER A 110 -5.57 -7.44 -13.21
N ASN A 111 -5.57 -8.56 -12.50
CA ASN A 111 -4.56 -8.90 -11.51
C ASN A 111 -3.87 -10.21 -11.86
N ARG A 112 -2.57 -10.28 -11.53
CA ARG A 112 -1.77 -11.50 -11.50
C ARG A 112 -1.00 -11.50 -10.18
N VAL A 113 -1.06 -12.60 -9.44
CA VAL A 113 -0.30 -12.82 -8.20
C VAL A 113 0.40 -14.17 -8.30
N GLU A 114 1.68 -14.20 -8.00
CA GLU A 114 2.48 -15.41 -7.84
C GLU A 114 2.45 -15.81 -6.36
N ASN A 115 1.94 -17.00 -6.10
CA ASN A 115 1.74 -17.53 -4.75
C ASN A 115 3.03 -18.21 -4.24
N MET A 116 3.13 -18.41 -2.94
CA MET A 116 4.31 -19.02 -2.32
C MET A 116 4.51 -20.49 -2.71
N ASP A 117 3.45 -21.18 -3.11
CA ASP A 117 3.48 -22.57 -3.61
C ASP A 117 3.92 -22.66 -5.09
N GLY A 118 4.28 -21.53 -5.71
CA GLY A 118 4.67 -21.45 -7.12
C GLY A 118 3.51 -21.34 -8.10
N THR A 119 2.26 -21.39 -7.64
CA THR A 119 1.09 -21.22 -8.50
C THR A 119 0.87 -19.74 -8.84
N THR A 120 0.04 -19.48 -9.85
CA THR A 120 -0.33 -18.10 -10.25
C THR A 120 -1.83 -17.90 -10.23
N THR A 121 -2.30 -16.97 -9.40
CA THR A 121 -3.69 -16.51 -9.40
C THR A 121 -3.85 -15.37 -10.39
N LYS A 122 -4.86 -15.44 -11.27
CA LYS A 122 -5.20 -14.38 -12.21
C LYS A 122 -6.68 -14.03 -12.07
N SER A 123 -6.99 -12.73 -12.11
CA SER A 123 -8.37 -12.26 -12.20
C SER A 123 -8.49 -11.12 -13.17
N LYS A 124 -9.66 -10.99 -13.81
CA LYS A 124 -9.97 -9.89 -14.70
C LYS A 124 -11.44 -9.54 -14.57
N ASN A 125 -11.70 -8.29 -14.18
CA ASN A 125 -13.04 -7.73 -14.10
C ASN A 125 -13.17 -6.67 -15.19
N ILE A 126 -14.18 -6.82 -16.04
CA ILE A 126 -14.58 -5.80 -17.02
C ILE A 126 -15.73 -5.04 -16.38
N ILE A 127 -15.56 -3.73 -16.26
CA ILE A 127 -16.56 -2.84 -15.68
C ILE A 127 -17.22 -2.18 -16.89
N ASN A 128 -18.26 -2.82 -17.41
CA ASN A 128 -19.10 -2.20 -18.45
C ASN A 128 -19.79 -0.99 -17.82
N GLN A 129 -19.48 0.19 -18.34
CA GLN A 129 -20.32 1.36 -18.14
C GLN A 129 -21.16 1.48 -19.40
N ASN A 130 -22.48 1.27 -19.25
CA ASN A 130 -23.46 1.64 -20.27
C ASN A 130 -23.34 3.13 -20.57
#